data_AF-A0A072UX08-F1
#
_entry.id   AF-A0A072UX08-F1
#
_cell.length_a   1.000
_cell.length_b   1.000
_cell.length_c   1.000
_cell.angle_alpha   90.00
_cell.angle_beta   90.00
_cell.angle_gamma   90.00
#
_symmetry.space_group_name_H-M   'P 1'
#
loop_
_entity.id
_entity.type
_entity.pdbx_description
1 polymer ?
#
loop_
_entity_poly.entity_id
_entity_poly.type
_entity_poly.pdbx_seq_one_letter_code
_entity_poly.pdbx_strand_id
1 'polypeptide(L)' 'MLLRNLDITVGLCNGTRLIVTKMGRYVLKGRVISGSNVGEKVYIPRLSLTPSDTRIPFKFQRRQFLISLCFAMTINKSQ' A
#
# COMPACT_ATOMS: atom_id res chain seq x y z
N MET A 1 -6.21 -1.65 1.68
CA MET A 1 -6.04 -0.69 0.58
C MET A 1 -4.59 -0.27 0.47
N LEU A 2 -4.05 -0.16 -0.74
CA LEU A 2 -2.72 0.40 -1.00
C LEU A 2 -2.67 1.90 -0.77
N LEU A 3 -1.54 2.40 -0.24
CA LEU A 3 -1.32 3.81 0.10
C LEU A 3 -0.47 4.58 -0.92
N ARG A 4 0.18 3.87 -1.86
CA ARG A 4 0.97 4.44 -2.95
C ARG A 4 0.96 3.51 -4.15
N ASN A 5 1.32 4.08 -5.30
CA ASN A 5 1.62 3.31 -6.50
C ASN A 5 2.89 2.46 -6.26
N LEU A 6 2.76 1.16 -6.49
CA LEU A 6 3.86 0.19 -6.44
C LEU A 6 4.21 -0.26 -7.86
N ASP A 7 3.19 -0.66 -8.61
CA ASP A 7 3.33 -1.08 -9.99
C ASP A 7 2.02 -0.82 -10.73
N ILE A 8 2.03 0.19 -11.60
CA ILE A 8 0.85 0.60 -12.35
C ILE A 8 0.50 -0.44 -13.41
N THR A 9 1.50 -1.12 -13.99
CA THR A 9 1.29 -2.11 -15.05
C THR A 9 0.53 -3.33 -14.53
N VAL A 10 0.76 -3.70 -13.27
CA VAL A 10 0.08 -4.81 -12.57
C VAL A 10 -1.08 -4.30 -11.70
N GLY A 11 -1.52 -3.03 -11.86
CA GLY A 11 -2.72 -2.50 -11.20
C GLY A 11 -2.58 -2.33 -9.68
N LEU A 12 -1.35 -2.30 -9.18
CA LEU A 12 -1.00 -1.98 -7.79
C LEU A 12 -0.81 -0.47 -7.64
N CYS A 13 -1.91 0.26 -7.77
CA CYS A 13 -1.98 1.70 -7.60
C CYS A 13 -2.48 2.09 -6.20
N ASN A 14 -2.35 3.37 -5.87
CA ASN A 14 -2.95 3.96 -4.69
C ASN A 14 -4.48 3.74 -4.72
N GLY A 15 -5.05 3.31 -3.61
CA GLY A 15 -6.48 2.98 -3.55
C GLY A 15 -6.84 1.53 -3.91
N THR A 16 -5.92 0.73 -4.49
CA THR A 16 -6.21 -0.68 -4.77
C THR A 16 -6.57 -1.41 -3.48
N ARG A 17 -7.77 -1.99 -3.45
CA ARG A 17 -8.25 -2.81 -2.33
C ARG A 17 -7.81 -4.25 -2.54
N LEU A 18 -7.36 -4.86 -1.45
CA LEU A 18 -6.87 -6.23 -1.43
C LEU A 18 -7.25 -6.90 -0.12
N ILE A 19 -7.47 -8.21 -0.19
CA ILE A 19 -7.61 -9.09 0.97
C ILE A 19 -6.23 -9.70 1.23
N VAL A 20 -5.71 -9.52 2.44
CA VAL A 20 -4.45 -10.17 2.85
C VAL A 20 -4.72 -11.65 3.09
N THR A 21 -3.98 -12.52 2.40
CA THR A 21 -4.14 -13.98 2.47
C THR A 21 -3.02 -14.67 3.26
N LYS A 22 -1.84 -14.05 3.34
CA LYS A 22 -0.73 -14.52 4.18
C LYS A 22 0.10 -13.34 4.67
N MET A 23 0.50 -13.38 5.92
CA MET A 23 1.39 -12.39 6.52
C MET A 23 2.78 -13.01 6.74
N GLY A 24 3.80 -12.43 6.11
CA GLY A 24 5.20 -12.74 6.37
C GLY A 24 5.89 -11.57 7.09
N ARG A 25 7.09 -11.83 7.61
CA ARG A 25 7.89 -10.81 8.31
C ARG A 25 8.20 -9.60 7.41
N TYR A 26 8.52 -9.84 6.14
CA TYR A 26 8.99 -8.82 5.19
C TYR A 26 8.04 -8.57 4.02
N VAL A 27 7.13 -9.49 3.75
CA VAL A 27 6.22 -9.47 2.59
C VAL A 27 4.83 -9.92 3.03
N LEU A 28 3.80 -9.24 2.53
CA LEU A 28 2.41 -9.67 2.64
C LEU A 28 1.95 -10.24 1.31
N LYS A 29 1.21 -11.35 1.35
CA LYS A 29 0.52 -11.88 0.19
C LYS A 29 -0.93 -11.42 0.23
N GLY A 30 -1.43 -10.89 -0.86
CA GLY A 30 -2.80 -10.44 -0.99
C GLY A 30 -3.45 -10.91 -2.29
N ARG A 31 -4.78 -10.79 -2.33
CA ARG A 31 -5.59 -10.92 -3.55
C ARG A 31 -6.26 -9.59 -3.82
N VAL A 32 -6.17 -9.10 -5.05
CA VAL A 32 -6.80 -7.84 -5.47
C VAL A 32 -8.32 -8.05 -5.56
N ILE A 33 -9.08 -7.08 -5.03
CA ILE A 33 -10.55 -7.12 -5.01
C ILE A 33 -11.19 -5.89 -5.67
N SER A 34 -10.41 -5.00 -6.26
CA SER A 34 -10.91 -3.82 -6.98
C SER A 34 -10.02 -3.43 -8.15
N GLY A 35 -10.58 -2.77 -9.15
CA GLY A 35 -9.87 -2.29 -10.34
C GLY A 35 -9.83 -3.32 -11.46
N SER A 36 -8.93 -3.14 -12.41
CA SER A 36 -8.85 -4.00 -13.61
C SER A 36 -8.30 -5.40 -13.34
N ASN A 37 -7.51 -5.55 -12.27
CA ASN A 37 -6.76 -6.78 -11.98
C ASN A 37 -7.38 -7.58 -10.83
N VAL A 38 -8.71 -7.59 -10.72
CA VAL A 38 -9.43 -8.34 -9.68
C VAL A 38 -9.09 -9.82 -9.77
N GLY A 39 -8.83 -10.42 -8.61
CA GLY A 39 -8.52 -11.84 -8.49
C GLY A 39 -7.04 -12.16 -8.50
N GLU A 40 -6.20 -11.24 -8.96
CA GLU A 40 -4.75 -11.42 -9.05
C GLU A 40 -4.08 -11.57 -7.68
N LYS A 41 -3.06 -12.42 -7.63
CA LYS A 41 -2.25 -12.66 -6.43
C LYS A 41 -1.05 -11.73 -6.44
N VAL A 42 -0.92 -10.94 -5.38
CA VAL A 42 0.08 -9.88 -5.31
C VAL A 42 0.90 -9.98 -4.03
N TYR A 43 2.14 -9.47 -4.09
CA TYR A 43 3.08 -9.47 -2.98
C TYR A 43 3.45 -8.03 -2.64
N ILE A 44 3.23 -7.64 -1.38
CA ILE A 44 3.46 -6.28 -0.90
C ILE A 44 4.68 -6.30 0.02
N PRO A 45 5.83 -5.76 -0.40
CA PRO A 45 7.00 -5.62 0.46
C PRO A 45 6.87 -4.42 1.40
N ARG A 46 7.76 -4.33 2.40
CA ARG A 46 7.96 -3.08 3.16
C ARG A 46 8.80 -2.10 2.35
N LEU A 47 8.33 -0.86 2.21
CA LEU A 47 9.09 0.23 1.59
C LEU A 47 9.60 1.21 2.65
N SER A 48 10.80 1.73 2.42
CA SER A 48 11.36 2.84 3.17
C SER A 48 10.83 4.16 2.61
N LEU A 49 10.30 5.00 3.47
CA LEU A 49 9.78 6.32 3.14
C LEU A 49 10.63 7.38 3.82
N THR A 50 11.21 8.27 3.04
CA THR A 50 11.86 9.49 3.54
C THR A 50 10.84 10.63 3.48
N PRO A 51 10.68 11.43 4.55
CA PRO A 51 9.91 12.66 4.48
C PRO A 51 10.51 13.62 3.44
N SER A 52 9.66 14.35 2.72
CA SER A 52 10.08 15.42 1.81
C SER A 52 10.11 16.80 2.49
N ASP A 53 9.64 16.91 3.74
CA ASP A 53 9.60 18.18 4.47
C ASP A 53 11.01 18.59 4.91
N THR A 54 11.48 19.71 4.35
CA THR A 54 12.81 20.27 4.59
C THR A 54 12.94 20.94 5.95
N ARG A 55 11.83 21.17 6.67
CA ARG A 55 11.83 21.76 8.03
C ARG A 55 12.28 20.77 9.10
N ILE A 56 12.32 19.48 8.79
CA ILE A 56 12.75 18.45 9.72
C ILE A 56 14.28 18.54 9.85
N PRO A 57 14.84 18.82 11.04
CA PRO A 57 16.27 19.11 11.20
C PRO A 57 17.16 17.85 11.13
N PHE A 58 16.60 16.68 10.85
CA PHE A 58 17.32 15.42 10.75
C PHE A 58 16.74 14.52 9.65
N LYS A 59 17.61 13.70 9.05
CA LYS A 59 17.19 12.67 8.09
C LYS A 59 16.69 11.45 8.85
N PHE A 60 15.46 11.03 8.59
CA PHE A 60 14.96 9.74 9.05
C PHE A 60 14.21 9.01 7.94
N GLN A 61 14.14 7.69 8.04
CA GLN A 61 13.39 6.84 7.13
C GLN A 61 12.41 5.98 7.91
N ARG A 62 11.17 5.91 7.44
CA ARG A 62 10.14 5.01 7.98
C ARG A 62 9.97 3.81 7.07
N ARG A 63 10.29 2.61 7.55
CA ARG A 63 10.08 1.36 6.80
C ARG A 63 8.78 0.69 7.22
N GLN A 64 7.82 0.58 6.31
CA GLN A 64 6.49 0.03 6.60
C GLN A 64 5.88 -0.66 5.38
N PHE A 65 4.86 -1.47 5.59
CA PHE A 65 3.98 -1.91 4.50
C PHE A 65 3.10 -0.73 4.06
N LEU A 66 2.96 -0.54 2.75
CA LEU A 66 2.17 0.57 2.18
C LEU A 66 0.70 0.21 2.08
N ILE A 67 0.10 -0.28 3.17
CA ILE A 67 -1.31 -0.63 3.23
C ILE A 67 -1.99 0.01 4.44
N SER A 68 -3.30 0.25 4.30
CA SER A 68 -4.20 0.56 5.40
C SER A 68 -5.38 -0.42 5.40
N LEU A 69 -5.92 -0.69 6.59
CA LEU A 69 -7.23 -1.30 6.74
C LEU A 69 -8.27 -0.43 6.02
N CYS A 70 -9.24 -1.07 5.37
CA CYS A 70 -10.21 -0.39 4.50
C CYS A 70 -11.60 -1.04 4.52
N PHE A 71 -12.05 -1.52 5.68
CA PHE A 71 -13.47 -1.92 5.87
C PHE A 71 -14.40 -0.71 5.86
N ALA A 72 -13.94 0.39 6.46
CA ALA A 72 -14.55 1.71 6.40
C ALA A 72 -13.45 2.75 6.17
N MET A 73 -13.78 3.84 5.49
CA MET A 73 -12.86 4.94 5.19
C MET A 73 -13.63 6.26 5.26
N THR A 74 -12.94 7.35 5.60
CA THR A 74 -13.52 8.69 5.53
C THR A 74 -13.63 9.15 4.08
N ILE A 75 -14.57 10.05 3.78
CA ILE A 75 -14.80 10.56 2.41
C ILE A 75 -13.51 11.12 1.78
N ASN A 76 -12.76 11.92 2.54
CA ASN A 76 -11.49 12.50 2.09
C ASN A 76 -10.39 11.44 1.81
N LYS A 77 -10.53 10.21 2.30
CA LYS A 77 -9.60 9.11 1.99
C LYS A 77 -10.03 8.28 0.78
N SER A 78 -11.30 8.37 0.38
CA SER A 78 -11.84 7.70 -0.81
C SER A 78 -11.92 8.59 -2.05
N GLN A 79 -11.83 9.91 -1.87
CA GLN A 79 -11.62 10.88 -2.95
C GLN A 79 -10.18 10.79 -3.47
#